data_AF-A0A8X6SB61-F1
#
_entry.id   AF-A0A8X6SB61-F1
#
_cell.length_a   1.000
_cell.length_b   1.000
_cell.length_c   1.000
_cell.angle_alpha   90.00
_cell.angle_beta   90.00
_cell.angle_gamma   90.00
#
_symmetry.space_group_name_H-M   'P 1'
#
loop_
_entity.id
_entity.type
_entity.pdbx_description
1 polymer ?
#
loop_
_entity_poly.entity_id
_entity_poly.type
_entity_poly.pdbx_seq_one_letter_code
_entity_poly.pdbx_strand_id
1 'polypeptide(L)' 'MESNKQHFRQILLLYYRKCKNAIQARKKLTDVYGEGVLTVRQYQNWFAKFRSDNFDVEDAPRSGEKAG' A
#
# COMPACT_ATOMS: atom_id res chain seq x y z
N MET A 1 3.94 15.25 -2.66
CA MET A 1 3.67 14.88 -4.06
C MET A 1 3.14 13.46 -4.07
N GLU A 2 1.84 13.28 -4.29
CA GLU A 2 1.12 11.99 -4.20
C GLU A 2 1.70 10.86 -5.05
N SER A 3 2.47 11.18 -6.10
CA SER A 3 3.13 10.25 -7.00
C SER A 3 4.01 9.21 -6.29
N ASN A 4 4.72 9.59 -5.22
CA ASN A 4 5.54 8.63 -4.46
C ASN A 4 4.69 7.64 -3.67
N LYS A 5 3.55 8.07 -3.12
CA LYS A 5 2.66 7.18 -2.34
C LYS A 5 1.96 6.16 -3.23
N GLN A 6 1.49 6.58 -4.40
CA GLN A 6 0.89 5.69 -5.40
C GLN A 6 1.92 4.68 -5.91
N HIS A 7 3.14 5.13 -6.19
CA HIS A 7 4.23 4.26 -6.63
C HIS A 7 4.51 3.14 -5.60
N PHE A 8 4.64 3.49 -4.32
CA PHE A 8 4.84 2.49 -3.26
C PHE A 8 3.66 1.52 -3.11
N ARG A 9 2.42 1.96 -3.34
CA ARG A 9 1.23 1.09 -3.30
C ARG A 9 1.19 0.13 -4.48
N GLN A 10 1.57 0.57 -5.68
CA GLN A 10 1.68 -0.32 -6.84
C GLN A 10 2.77 -1.38 -6.63
N ILE A 11 3.92 -0.98 -6.08
CA ILE A 11 4.98 -1.92 -5.70
C ILE A 11 4.47 -2.91 -4.65
N LEU A 12 3.74 -2.43 -3.65
CA LEU A 12 3.14 -3.28 -2.61
C LEU A 12 2.17 -4.31 -3.21
N LEU A 13 1.35 -3.91 -4.19
CA LEU A 13 0.45 -4.79 -4.92
C LEU A 13 1.21 -5.84 -5.74
N LEU A 14 2.29 -5.45 -6.42
CA LEU A 14 3.18 -6.38 -7.12
C LEU A 14 3.77 -7.43 -6.17
N TYR A 15 4.19 -7.01 -4.97
CA TYR A 15 4.69 -7.92 -3.95
C TYR A 15 3.58 -8.78 -3.35
N TYR A 16 2.36 -8.27 -3.17
CA TYR A 16 1.22 -9.08 -2.75
C TYR A 16 0.94 -10.21 -3.74
N ARG A 17 0.97 -9.92 -5.05
CA ARG A 17 0.78 -10.93 -6.11
C ARG A 17 1.94 -11.93 -6.19
N LYS A 18 3.19 -11.49 -5.97
CA LYS A 18 4.38 -12.36 -6.04
C LYS A 18 4.65 -13.15 -4.76
N CYS A 19 4.34 -12.60 -3.60
CA CYS A 19 4.61 -13.21 -2.30
C CYS A 19 3.32 -13.73 -1.70
N LYS A 20 3.20 -15.05 -1.56
CA LYS A 20 2.11 -15.69 -0.80
C LYS A 20 2.05 -15.26 0.68
N ASN A 21 3.06 -14.55 1.19
CA ASN A 21 3.16 -14.15 2.58
C ASN A 21 3.49 -12.66 2.76
N ALA A 22 2.67 -11.97 3.55
CA ALA A 22 2.77 -10.54 3.85
C ALA A 22 4.09 -10.15 4.50
N ILE A 23 4.65 -11.03 5.34
CA ILE A 23 5.92 -10.80 6.04
C ILE A 23 7.08 -10.71 5.05
N GLN A 24 7.10 -11.56 4.02
CA GLN A 24 8.15 -11.55 2.99
C GLN A 24 8.05 -10.31 2.11
N ALA A 25 6.83 -9.95 1.71
CA ALA A 25 6.58 -8.72 0.96
C ALA A 25 7.07 -7.49 1.75
N ARG A 26 6.83 -7.44 3.06
CA ARG A 26 7.25 -6.33 3.91
C ARG A 26 8.76 -6.23 3.96
N LYS A 27 9.42 -7.37 4.22
CA LYS A 27 10.89 -7.43 4.33
C LYS A 27 11.56 -6.98 3.02
N LYS A 28 11.07 -7.45 1.86
CA LYS A 28 11.60 -7.00 0.56
C LYS A 28 11.35 -5.52 0.29
N LEU A 29 10.19 -5.00 0.68
CA LEU A 29 9.88 -3.58 0.47
C LEU A 29 10.81 -2.67 1.29
N THR A 30 11.04 -3.02 2.56
CA THR A 30 11.98 -2.32 3.45
C THR A 30 13.43 -2.46 2.99
N ASP A 31 13.83 -3.63 2.45
CA ASP A 31 15.18 -3.87 1.94
C ASP A 31 15.51 -3.01 0.70
N VAL A 32 14.57 -2.88 -0.24
CA VAL A 32 14.79 -2.13 -1.50
C VAL A 32 14.72 -0.62 -1.31
N TYR A 33 13.81 -0.14 -0.47
CA TYR A 33 13.48 1.29 -0.37
C TYR A 33 13.81 1.93 1.00
N GLY A 34 14.30 1.14 1.96
CA GLY A 34 14.64 1.58 3.30
C GLY A 34 13.47 1.60 4.30
N GLU A 35 13.78 1.96 5.54
CA GLU A 35 12.76 2.24 6.56
C GLU A 35 12.04 3.58 6.27
N GLY A 36 10.73 3.62 6.49
CA GLY A 36 9.92 4.85 6.34
C GLY A 36 9.06 4.94 5.08
N VAL A 37 9.07 3.91 4.22
CA VAL A 37 8.27 3.87 2.98
C VAL A 37 6.76 3.85 3.25
N LEU A 38 6.34 2.98 4.17
CA LEU A 38 4.98 2.88 4.68
C LEU A 38 5.05 2.50 6.16
N THR A 39 4.16 3.06 6.97
CA THR A 39 4.03 2.63 8.36
C THR A 39 3.43 1.22 8.43
N VAL A 40 3.67 0.49 9.52
CA VAL A 40 3.10 -0.86 9.74
C VAL A 40 1.58 -0.87 9.56
N ARG A 41 0.91 0.17 10.05
CA ARG A 41 -0.55 0.33 9.94
C ARG A 41 -1.02 0.49 8.49
N GLN A 42 -0.28 1.25 7.68
CA GLN A 42 -0.57 1.37 6.24
C GLN A 42 -0.40 0.03 5.55
N TYR A 43 0.68 -0.69 5.86
CA TYR A 43 0.95 -2.01 5.30
C TYR A 43 -0.19 -3.00 5.54
N GLN A 44 -0.69 -3.04 6.79
CA GLN A 44 -1.82 -3.87 7.18
C GLN A 44 -3.13 -3.47 6.47
N ASN A 45 -3.41 -2.17 6.37
CA ASN A 45 -4.62 -1.66 5.72
C ASN A 45 -4.66 -2.04 4.23
N TRP A 46 -3.53 -1.88 3.54
CA TRP A 46 -3.41 -2.27 2.14
C TRP A 46 -3.53 -3.78 1.94
N PHE A 47 -2.89 -4.59 2.79
CA PHE A 47 -3.03 -6.05 2.73
C PHE A 47 -4.43 -6.54 3.06
N ALA A 48 -5.20 -5.81 3.87
CA ALA A 48 -6.61 -6.08 4.07
C ALA A 48 -7.43 -5.74 2.82
N LYS A 49 -7.18 -4.56 2.20
CA LYS A 49 -7.84 -4.14 0.95
C LYS A 49 -7.62 -5.16 -0.18
N PHE A 50 -6.37 -5.58 -0.39
CA PHE A 50 -6.02 -6.58 -1.42
C PHE A 50 -6.62 -7.96 -1.16
N ARG A 51 -6.80 -8.36 0.11
CA ARG A 51 -7.49 -9.62 0.46
C ARG A 51 -8.98 -9.60 0.12
N SER A 52 -9.59 -8.42 0.05
CA SER A 52 -10.98 -8.24 -0.38
C SER A 52 -11.10 -8.06 -1.90
N ASP A 53 -10.08 -8.46 -2.66
CA ASP A 53 -9.98 -8.30 -4.13
C ASP A 53 -10.04 -6.83 -4.60
N ASN A 54 -9.83 -5.88 -3.68
CA ASN A 54 -9.82 -4.47 -4.01
C ASN A 54 -8.37 -4.02 -4.26
N PHE A 55 -8.01 -3.90 -5.53
CA PHE A 55 -6.66 -3.54 -5.99
C PHE A 55 -6.49 -2.06 -6.34
N ASP A 56 -7.51 -1.25 -6.07
CA ASP A 56 -7.44 0.19 -6.27
C ASP A 56 -6.32 0.76 -5.40
N VAL A 57 -5.30 1.38 -6.01
CA VAL A 57 -4.13 1.95 -5.31
C VAL A 57 -4.32 3.42 -4.93
N GLU A 58 -5.46 4.00 -5.33
CA GLU A 58 -5.84 5.35 -4.97
C GLU A 58 -6.34 5.38 -3.52
N ASP A 59 -6.19 6.55 -2.88
CA ASP A 59 -6.96 6.78 -1.66
C ASP A 59 -8.43 6.90 -2.08
N ALA A 60 -9.33 6.25 -1.32
CA ALA A 60 -10.74 6.53 -1.50
C ALA A 60 -10.93 8.04 -1.31
N PRO A 61 -11.74 8.71 -2.16
CA PRO A 61 -12.03 10.11 -1.95
C PRO A 61 -12.49 10.25 -0.50
N ARG A 62 -11.78 11.07 0.28
CA ARG A 62 -12.20 11.40 1.64
C ARG A 62 -13.54 12.11 1.49
N SER A 63 -14.64 11.38 1.62
CA SER A 63 -15.97 11.94 1.73
C SER A 63 -15.97 12.86 2.95
N GLY A 64 -15.73 14.14 2.72
CA GLY A 64 -15.32 15.07 3.76
C GLY A 64 -14.91 16.46 3.27
N GLU A 65 -14.52 16.62 2.00
CA GLU A 65 -14.58 17.95 1.37
C GLU A 65 -16.02 18.21 0.93
N LYS A 66 -16.86 18.56 1.91
CA LYS A 66 -17.97 19.45 1.59
C LYS A 66 -17.36 20.80 1.29
N ALA A 67 -17.33 21.16 0.02
CA ALA A 67 -17.28 22.54 -0.40
C ALA A 67 -18.42 23.30 0.31
N GLY A 68 -18.04 24.34 1.04
CA GLY A 68 -18.93 25.24 1.77
C GLY A 68 -18.12 26.42 2.27
#